data_AF-A0A2V6I0D3-F1
#
_entry.id   AF-A0A2V6I0D3-F1
#
_cell.length_a   1.000
_cell.length_b   1.000
_cell.length_c   1.000
_cell.angle_alpha   90.00
_cell.angle_beta   90.00
_cell.angle_gamma   90.00
#
_symmetry.space_group_name_H-M   'P 1'
#
loop_
_entity.id
_entity.type
_entity.pdbx_description
1 polymer ?
#
loop_
_entity_poly.entity_id
_entity_poly.type
_entity_poly.pdbx_seq_one_letter_code
_entity_poly.pdbx_strand_id
1 'polypeptide(L)'
;MISSILRFLSSAALVFVCLTTFAVSPPPKEGGQTPSATKSPTATPKPTPAGAIDEKLFSGMQWRQIGPFRGGRALAIEGVPGEPDTYYFGGVAGGVWKTVDGGQNWTPLFDKEDISSIGAIAVAPSDHNVVYAGTGEAAIRGNTTYGIGVYKSIDA
;
A
#
# COMPACT_ATOMS: atom_id res chain seq x y z
N MET A 1 32.72 -13.25 -28.23
CA MET A 1 33.33 -14.51 -27.74
C MET A 1 33.16 -14.49 -26.23
N ILE A 2 32.14 -15.10 -25.62
CA ILE A 2 31.87 -16.53 -25.38
C ILE A 2 30.35 -16.58 -25.08
N SER A 3 29.48 -17.00 -26.00
CA SER A 3 28.89 -18.35 -26.14
C SER A 3 28.54 -19.06 -24.81
N SER A 4 27.26 -19.12 -24.45
CA SER A 4 26.49 -20.39 -24.34
C SER A 4 25.14 -20.19 -23.64
N ILE A 5 24.11 -20.04 -24.47
CA ILE A 5 22.71 -20.31 -24.15
C ILE A 5 22.54 -21.84 -24.16
N LEU A 6 22.12 -22.44 -23.05
CA LEU A 6 21.72 -23.85 -23.03
C LEU A 6 20.27 -23.97 -22.57
N ARG A 7 19.41 -24.26 -23.55
CA ARG A 7 18.06 -24.80 -23.37
C ARG A 7 18.16 -26.32 -23.43
N PHE A 8 17.51 -27.04 -22.51
CA PHE A 8 17.14 -28.45 -22.64
C PHE A 8 16.04 -28.75 -21.61
N LEU A 9 14.81 -29.05 -22.06
CA LEU A 9 14.13 -30.37 -22.15
C LEU A 9 12.90 -30.29 -21.21
N SER A 10 11.69 -30.05 -21.73
CA SER A 10 10.73 -31.07 -22.18
C SER A 10 10.51 -32.18 -21.15
N SER A 11 9.36 -32.14 -20.48
CA SER A 11 8.59 -33.35 -20.19
C SER A 11 7.14 -32.96 -19.90
N ALA A 12 6.28 -33.24 -20.88
CA ALA A 12 4.85 -33.31 -20.70
C ALA A 12 4.54 -34.58 -19.88
N ALA A 13 3.77 -34.44 -18.79
CA ALA A 13 3.15 -35.56 -18.11
C ALA A 13 1.65 -35.34 -18.05
N LEU A 14 0.96 -36.34 -18.60
CA LEU A 14 -0.48 -36.51 -18.72
C LEU A 14 -1.18 -36.58 -17.35
N VAL A 15 -2.28 -35.83 -17.25
CA VAL A 15 -3.61 -36.22 -16.75
C VAL A 15 -3.70 -37.28 -15.63
N PHE A 16 -4.22 -36.84 -14.47
CA PHE A 16 -5.16 -37.64 -13.68
C PHE A 16 -6.25 -36.73 -13.10
N VAL A 17 -7.39 -36.64 -13.81
CA VAL A 17 -8.63 -36.04 -13.29
C VAL A 17 -9.27 -37.08 -12.39
N CYS A 18 -9.16 -36.90 -11.07
CA CYS A 18 -9.92 -37.68 -10.10
C CYS A 18 -11.32 -37.08 -9.99
N LEU A 19 -12.26 -37.64 -10.76
CA LEU A 19 -13.67 -37.28 -10.73
C LEU A 19 -14.30 -37.90 -9.47
N THR A 20 -14.26 -37.21 -8.34
CA THR A 20 -15.04 -37.60 -7.16
C THR A 20 -16.50 -37.23 -7.41
N THR A 21 -17.34 -38.25 -7.55
CA THR A 21 -18.79 -38.13 -7.60
C THR A 21 -19.31 -37.49 -6.32
N PHE A 22 -19.81 -36.25 -6.40
CA PHE A 22 -20.70 -35.73 -5.38
C PHE A 22 -22.07 -36.41 -5.55
N ALA A 23 -22.46 -37.22 -4.57
CA ALA A 23 -23.83 -37.68 -4.45
C ALA A 23 -24.71 -36.46 -4.13
N VAL A 24 -25.49 -36.02 -5.11
CA VAL A 24 -26.56 -35.02 -4.91
C VAL A 24 -27.69 -35.72 -4.17
N SER A 25 -27.84 -35.44 -2.88
CA SER A 25 -29.05 -35.80 -2.14
C SER A 25 -30.25 -35.03 -2.71
N PRO A 26 -31.41 -35.67 -2.92
CA PRO A 26 -32.60 -34.97 -3.35
C PRO A 26 -33.06 -33.98 -2.27
N PRO A 27 -33.55 -32.78 -2.64
CA PRO A 27 -34.11 -31.84 -1.68
C PRO A 27 -35.36 -32.43 -1.00
N PRO A 28 -35.63 -32.10 0.27
CA PRO A 28 -36.84 -32.55 0.95
C PRO A 28 -38.08 -31.99 0.26
N LYS A 29 -39.14 -32.80 0.18
CA LYS A 29 -40.43 -32.39 -0.37
C LYS A 29 -41.04 -31.31 0.54
N GLU A 30 -41.10 -30.07 0.06
CA GLU A 30 -41.81 -28.99 0.73
C GLU A 30 -43.30 -29.31 0.81
N GLY A 31 -43.83 -29.33 2.04
CA GLY A 31 -45.26 -29.44 2.29
C GLY A 31 -45.99 -28.21 1.75
N GLY A 32 -47.15 -28.44 1.15
CA GLY A 32 -47.96 -27.40 0.52
C GLY A 32 -48.31 -26.26 1.47
N GLN A 33 -47.85 -25.06 1.13
CA GLN A 33 -48.36 -23.81 1.65
C GLN A 33 -49.50 -23.32 0.76
N THR A 34 -50.62 -22.98 1.39
CA THR A 34 -51.78 -22.30 0.81
C THR A 34 -51.39 -20.95 0.21
N PRO A 35 -52.07 -20.48 -0.87
CA PRO A 35 -51.70 -19.24 -1.55
C PRO A 35 -52.05 -18.03 -0.67
N SER A 36 -51.02 -17.44 -0.04
CA SER A 36 -51.13 -16.17 0.65
C SER A 36 -50.95 -15.03 -0.36
N ALA A 37 -51.87 -14.06 -0.33
CA ALA A 37 -51.99 -12.96 -1.26
C ALA A 37 -50.66 -12.22 -1.53
N THR A 38 -50.35 -11.99 -2.80
CA THR A 38 -49.23 -11.16 -3.26
C THR A 38 -49.38 -9.73 -2.72
N LYS A 39 -48.66 -9.39 -1.66
CA LYS A 39 -48.38 -8.01 -1.30
C LYS A 39 -47.35 -7.47 -2.29
N SER A 40 -47.68 -6.36 -2.95
CA SER A 40 -46.77 -5.59 -3.81
C SER A 40 -45.40 -5.41 -3.17
N PRO A 41 -44.30 -5.41 -3.95
CA PRO A 41 -42.97 -5.21 -3.41
C PRO A 41 -42.92 -3.82 -2.74
N THR A 42 -42.79 -3.82 -1.41
CA THR A 42 -42.42 -2.62 -0.66
C THR A 42 -41.04 -2.19 -1.17
N ALA A 43 -40.99 -1.05 -1.85
CA ALA A 43 -39.73 -0.45 -2.26
C ALA A 43 -38.84 -0.30 -1.03
N THR A 44 -37.69 -0.97 -1.02
CA THR A 44 -36.61 -0.67 -0.08
C THR A 44 -36.30 0.82 -0.18
N PRO A 45 -36.29 1.59 0.92
CA PRO A 45 -35.92 2.99 0.86
C PRO A 45 -34.49 3.06 0.32
N LYS A 46 -34.35 3.71 -0.84
CA LYS A 46 -33.04 4.11 -1.38
C LYS A 46 -32.33 4.87 -0.27
N PRO A 47 -31.09 4.53 0.11
CA PRO A 47 -30.37 5.31 1.11
C PRO A 47 -30.33 6.75 0.61
N THR A 48 -30.95 7.64 1.38
CA THR A 48 -30.84 9.08 1.16
C THR A 48 -29.35 9.38 1.12
N PRO A 49 -28.84 10.06 0.08
CA PRO A 49 -27.46 10.53 0.09
C PRO A 49 -27.27 11.28 1.40
N ALA A 50 -26.34 10.84 2.25
CA ALA A 50 -25.94 11.62 3.40
C ALA A 50 -25.67 13.03 2.88
N GLY A 51 -26.39 14.03 3.41
CA GLY A 51 -26.24 15.40 2.95
C GLY A 51 -24.75 15.76 2.96
N ALA A 52 -24.28 16.40 1.88
CA ALA A 52 -22.89 16.82 1.81
C ALA A 52 -22.58 17.67 3.05
N ILE A 53 -21.62 17.22 3.85
CA ILE A 53 -21.17 17.96 5.03
C ILE A 53 -20.34 19.15 4.51
N ASP A 54 -20.67 20.37 4.94
CA ASP A 54 -19.93 21.57 4.56
C ASP A 54 -18.48 21.46 5.08
N GLU A 55 -17.50 21.47 4.17
CA GLU A 55 -16.07 21.41 4.49
C GLU A 55 -15.63 22.52 5.43
N LYS A 56 -16.33 23.67 5.45
CA LYS A 56 -16.04 24.77 6.37
C LYS A 56 -16.14 24.36 7.84
N LEU A 57 -16.97 23.36 8.16
CA LEU A 57 -17.11 22.82 9.52
C LEU A 57 -15.79 22.19 10.02
N PHE A 58 -14.90 21.82 9.10
CA PHE A 58 -13.62 21.19 9.39
C PHE A 58 -12.44 22.17 9.36
N SER A 59 -12.67 23.44 9.02
CA SER A 59 -11.60 24.45 8.85
C SER A 59 -10.73 24.69 10.09
N GLY A 60 -11.27 24.45 11.28
CA GLY A 60 -10.53 24.54 12.55
C GLY A 60 -9.87 23.24 13.00
N MET A 61 -10.07 22.13 12.29
CA MET A 61 -9.49 20.83 12.67
C MET A 61 -8.04 20.74 12.21
N GLN A 62 -7.18 20.31 13.11
CA GLN A 62 -5.77 20.08 12.82
C GLN A 62 -5.42 18.61 13.06
N TRP A 63 -4.73 18.02 12.09
CA TRP A 63 -4.11 16.73 12.30
C TRP A 63 -3.02 16.85 13.36
N ARG A 64 -3.05 15.95 14.33
CA ARG A 64 -1.96 15.82 15.32
C ARG A 64 -1.50 14.38 15.38
N GLN A 65 -0.20 14.19 15.46
CA GLN A 65 0.39 12.87 15.67
C GLN A 65 0.08 12.41 17.09
N ILE A 66 -0.53 11.23 17.24
CA ILE A 66 -0.83 10.61 18.56
C ILE A 66 0.28 9.65 18.99
N GLY A 67 1.23 9.39 18.08
CA GLY A 67 2.33 8.44 18.26
C GLY A 67 2.03 7.06 17.69
N PRO A 68 2.98 6.12 17.82
CA PRO A 68 4.28 6.25 18.49
C PRO A 68 5.20 7.27 17.78
N PHE A 69 5.90 8.11 18.55
CA PHE A 69 6.79 9.17 18.03
C PHE A 69 8.07 8.63 17.36
N ARG A 70 8.38 7.36 17.61
CA ARG A 70 9.50 6.63 17.04
C ARG A 70 9.03 5.23 16.72
N GLY A 71 9.00 4.85 15.45
CA GLY A 71 8.59 3.50 15.06
C GLY A 71 8.10 3.41 13.63
N GLY A 72 7.78 2.19 13.23
CA GLY A 72 7.44 1.85 11.85
C GLY A 72 8.54 1.03 11.18
N ARG A 73 8.23 0.49 10.01
CA ARG A 73 9.18 -0.29 9.21
C ARG A 73 9.88 0.66 8.24
N ALA A 74 11.17 0.84 8.43
CA ALA A 74 12.04 1.56 7.50
C ALA A 74 12.91 0.57 6.71
N LEU A 75 13.09 0.84 5.42
CA LEU A 75 13.97 0.07 4.53
C LEU A 75 15.02 0.92 3.83
N ALA A 76 14.79 2.23 3.74
CA ALA A 76 15.77 3.17 3.23
C ALA A 76 16.27 4.06 4.37
N ILE A 77 17.57 4.28 4.41
CA ILE A 77 18.22 5.29 5.24
C ILE A 77 19.34 5.90 4.40
N GLU A 78 19.46 7.22 4.45
CA GLU A 78 20.49 7.95 3.71
C GLU A 78 20.98 9.14 4.54
N GLY A 79 22.28 9.18 4.80
CA GLY A 79 22.93 10.30 5.50
C GLY A 79 23.40 11.36 4.53
N VAL A 80 23.50 12.61 5.00
CA VAL A 80 24.04 13.71 4.20
C VAL A 80 25.55 13.86 4.47
N PRO A 81 26.42 13.75 3.44
CA PRO A 81 27.86 13.90 3.63
C PRO A 81 28.24 15.24 4.28
N GLY A 82 29.06 15.21 5.33
CA GLY A 82 29.48 16.43 6.04
C GLY A 82 28.45 17.03 7.00
N GLU A 83 27.25 16.46 7.10
CA GLU A 83 26.18 16.87 8.02
C GLU A 83 25.79 15.69 8.92
N PRO A 84 26.52 15.44 10.01
CA PRO A 84 26.36 14.22 10.82
C PRO A 84 24.98 14.09 11.50
N ASP A 85 24.28 15.20 11.68
CA ASP A 85 22.96 15.24 12.30
C ASP A 85 21.81 15.25 11.28
N THR A 86 22.12 15.33 9.97
CA THR A 86 21.14 15.35 8.88
C THR A 86 21.07 14.00 8.19
N TYR A 87 19.90 13.37 8.24
CA TYR A 87 19.65 12.13 7.50
C TYR A 87 18.17 11.91 7.21
N TYR A 88 17.92 11.02 6.27
CA TYR A 88 16.59 10.65 5.79
C TYR A 88 16.31 9.19 6.10
N PHE A 89 15.04 8.85 6.32
CA PHE A 89 14.59 7.46 6.21
C PHE A 89 13.34 7.34 5.35
N GLY A 90 13.19 6.18 4.72
CA GLY A 90 12.03 5.80 3.93
C GLY A 90 11.24 4.68 4.62
N GLY A 91 9.97 4.95 4.90
CA GLY A 91 9.03 3.99 5.44
C GLY A 91 8.34 3.18 4.35
N VAL A 92 8.09 1.89 4.61
CA VAL A 92 7.39 1.00 3.66
C VAL A 92 5.92 1.38 3.40
N ALA A 93 5.31 2.12 4.30
CA ALA A 93 3.99 2.72 4.11
C ALA A 93 3.92 4.03 4.91
N GLY A 94 5.05 4.74 4.95
CA GLY A 94 5.25 5.89 5.83
C GLY A 94 5.85 7.11 5.15
N GLY A 95 6.22 7.02 3.87
CA GLY A 95 6.83 8.13 3.14
C GLY A 95 8.29 8.37 3.51
N VAL A 96 8.80 9.52 3.07
CA VAL A 96 10.14 10.03 3.35
C VAL A 96 10.08 10.96 4.57
N TRP A 97 11.05 10.79 5.47
CA TRP A 97 11.23 11.63 6.65
C TRP A 97 12.65 12.16 6.70
N LYS A 98 12.81 13.40 7.17
CA LYS A 98 14.11 14.06 7.37
C LYS A 98 14.29 14.44 8.83
N THR A 99 15.50 14.31 9.33
CA THR A 99 15.95 14.93 10.57
C THR A 99 17.15 15.83 10.29
N VAL A 100 17.35 16.83 11.15
CA VAL A 100 18.50 17.75 11.16
C VAL A 100 19.12 17.87 12.56
N ASP A 101 18.67 17.05 13.50
CA ASP A 101 19.03 17.12 14.92
C ASP A 101 19.38 15.74 15.49
N GLY A 102 19.87 14.83 14.65
CA GLY A 102 20.31 13.52 15.07
C GLY A 102 19.17 12.54 15.31
N GLY A 103 17.96 12.79 14.78
CA GLY A 103 16.78 11.94 14.94
C GLY A 103 15.97 12.22 16.20
N GLN A 104 16.18 13.38 16.82
CA GLN A 104 15.35 13.84 17.93
C GLN A 104 13.97 14.24 17.42
N ASN A 105 13.93 14.98 16.30
CA ASN A 105 12.72 15.37 15.58
C ASN A 105 12.77 14.92 14.12
N TRP A 106 11.60 14.70 13.54
CA TRP A 106 11.41 14.20 12.19
C TRP A 106 10.35 15.02 11.45
N THR A 107 10.69 15.49 10.25
CA THR A 107 9.79 16.22 9.35
C THR A 107 9.34 15.28 8.24
N PRO A 108 8.02 15.07 8.04
CA PRO A 108 7.52 14.31 6.91
C PRO A 108 7.67 15.14 5.63
N LEU A 109 8.23 14.55 4.58
CA LEU A 109 8.45 15.21 3.29
C LEU A 109 7.55 14.68 2.17
N PHE A 110 6.76 13.64 2.45
CA PHE A 110 6.08 12.83 1.42
C PHE A 110 4.56 12.72 1.61
N ASP A 111 3.98 13.55 2.48
CA ASP A 111 2.55 13.50 2.84
C ASP A 111 1.60 13.91 1.69
N LYS A 112 2.15 14.55 0.64
CA LYS A 112 1.39 15.05 -0.51
C LYS A 112 1.45 14.12 -1.73
N GLU A 113 2.17 13.02 -1.63
CA GLU A 113 2.42 12.12 -2.75
C GLU A 113 1.45 10.94 -2.75
N ASP A 114 1.19 10.38 -3.94
CA ASP A 114 0.20 9.33 -4.15
C ASP A 114 0.63 7.95 -3.64
N ILE A 115 1.89 7.79 -3.23
CA ILE A 115 2.45 6.55 -2.70
C ILE A 115 3.22 6.82 -1.42
N SER A 116 3.12 5.93 -0.44
CA SER A 116 3.86 6.06 0.83
C SER A 116 4.92 5.00 1.03
N SER A 117 5.07 4.05 0.10
CA SER A 117 6.11 3.03 0.18
C SER A 117 7.40 3.53 -0.39
N ILE A 118 8.42 3.65 0.46
CA ILE A 118 9.76 4.06 0.10
C ILE A 118 10.75 2.94 0.41
N GLY A 119 11.48 2.53 -0.63
CA GLY A 119 12.45 1.45 -0.57
C GLY A 119 13.89 1.89 -0.84
N ALA A 120 14.10 3.09 -1.36
CA ALA A 120 15.41 3.66 -1.59
C ALA A 120 15.38 5.19 -1.44
N ILE A 121 16.46 5.77 -0.91
CA ILE A 121 16.71 7.21 -0.86
C ILE A 121 18.17 7.42 -1.26
N ALA A 122 18.46 8.47 -2.02
CA ALA A 122 19.82 8.88 -2.34
C ALA A 122 19.94 10.41 -2.36
N VAL A 123 20.99 10.95 -1.74
CA VAL A 123 21.32 12.38 -1.76
C VAL A 123 22.42 12.59 -2.80
N ALA A 124 22.29 13.60 -3.66
CA ALA A 124 23.32 13.88 -4.67
C ALA A 124 24.58 14.47 -3.99
N PRO A 125 25.78 13.89 -4.21
CA PRO A 125 27.01 14.41 -3.61
C PRO A 125 27.41 15.80 -4.11
N SER A 126 26.90 16.22 -5.27
CA SER A 126 27.18 17.53 -5.87
C SER A 126 26.33 18.66 -5.30
N ASP A 127 25.15 18.34 -4.75
CA ASP A 127 24.18 19.29 -4.21
C ASP A 127 23.21 18.54 -3.29
N HIS A 128 23.33 18.77 -1.98
CA HIS A 128 22.53 18.05 -0.98
C HIS A 128 21.04 18.40 -1.00
N ASN A 129 20.63 19.45 -1.74
CA ASN A 129 19.20 19.75 -1.96
C ASN A 129 18.57 18.77 -2.98
N VAL A 130 19.40 18.10 -3.78
CA VAL A 130 18.92 17.14 -4.77
C VAL A 130 18.82 15.75 -4.14
N VAL A 131 17.58 15.32 -3.88
CA VAL A 131 17.27 14.03 -3.26
C VAL A 131 16.39 13.21 -4.20
N TYR A 132 16.72 11.93 -4.33
CA TYR A 132 15.92 10.94 -5.06
C TYR A 132 15.25 9.97 -4.08
N ALA A 133 13.98 9.69 -4.30
CA ALA A 133 13.23 8.69 -3.53
C ALA A 133 12.69 7.60 -4.47
N GLY A 134 13.16 6.37 -4.29
CA GLY A 134 12.67 5.18 -4.98
C GLY A 134 11.50 4.57 -4.22
N THR A 135 10.37 4.43 -4.90
CA THR A 135 9.14 3.93 -4.30
C THR A 135 9.04 2.41 -4.38
N GLY A 136 8.21 1.84 -3.51
CA GLY A 136 8.03 0.39 -3.35
C GLY A 136 8.80 -0.18 -2.16
N GLU A 137 8.71 -1.50 -2.00
CA GLU A 137 9.33 -2.25 -0.92
C GLU A 137 10.03 -3.50 -1.48
N ALA A 138 11.25 -3.78 -0.99
CA ALA A 138 11.98 -5.00 -1.33
C ALA A 138 11.85 -6.12 -0.28
N ALA A 139 11.36 -5.83 0.92
CA ALA A 139 11.34 -6.76 2.05
C ALA A 139 9.95 -7.38 2.29
N ILE A 140 9.58 -8.37 1.47
CA ILE A 140 8.28 -9.06 1.55
C ILE A 140 8.13 -9.76 2.92
N ARG A 141 7.22 -9.28 3.77
CA ARG A 141 6.88 -9.88 5.08
C ARG A 141 5.38 -9.90 5.32
N GLY A 142 4.68 -10.85 4.70
CA GLY A 142 3.23 -11.05 4.86
C GLY A 142 2.33 -9.94 4.27
N ASN A 143 2.85 -8.72 4.14
CA ASN A 143 2.32 -7.60 3.39
C ASN A 143 3.47 -6.91 2.63
N THR A 144 3.13 -6.31 1.49
CA THR A 144 4.05 -5.46 0.73
C THR A 144 3.25 -4.41 -0.02
N THR A 145 3.84 -3.22 -0.18
CA THR A 145 3.29 -2.16 -1.03
C THR A 145 4.12 -2.02 -2.32
N TYR A 146 3.43 -1.71 -3.41
CA TYR A 146 4.03 -1.52 -4.73
C TYR A 146 4.76 -0.16 -4.83
N GLY A 147 5.62 -0.02 -5.85
CA GLY A 147 6.21 1.27 -6.23
C GLY A 147 5.59 1.80 -7.51
N ILE A 148 5.66 3.12 -7.71
CA ILE A 148 5.20 3.84 -8.92
C ILE A 148 6.34 4.57 -9.64
N GLY A 149 7.59 4.37 -9.21
CA GLY A 149 8.77 4.95 -9.84
C GLY A 149 9.67 5.71 -8.86
N VAL A 150 10.31 6.76 -9.35
CA VAL A 150 11.29 7.56 -8.63
C VAL A 150 10.85 9.01 -8.59
N TYR A 151 10.90 9.60 -7.40
CA TYR A 151 10.70 11.03 -7.18
C TYR A 151 12.05 11.74 -7.07
N LYS A 152 12.07 13.02 -7.44
CA LYS A 152 13.21 13.91 -7.29
C LYS A 152 12.76 15.22 -6.66
N SER A 153 13.46 15.66 -5.63
CA SER A 153 13.42 17.04 -5.14
C SER A 153 14.71 17.77 -5.53
N ILE A 154 14.63 19.09 -5.59
CA ILE A 154 15.76 20.02 -5.81
C ILE A 154 15.87 21.05 -4.67
N ASP A 155 15.14 20.83 -3.57
CA ASP A 155 14.88 21.77 -2.48
C ASP A 155 14.56 21.06 -1.15
N ALA A 156 15.16 19.88 -0.93
CA ALA A 156 14.83 18.96 0.17
C ALA A 156 15.33 19.39 1.57
#